data_AF-A0A973H810-F1
#
_entry.id   AF-A0A973H810-F1
#
_cell.length_a   1.000
_cell.length_b   1.000
_cell.length_c   1.000
_cell.angle_alpha   90.00
_cell.angle_beta   90.00
_cell.angle_gamma   90.00
#
_symmetry.space_group_name_H-M   'P 1'
#
loop_
_entity.id
_entity.type
_entity.pdbx_description
1 polymer ?
#
loop_
_entity_poly.entity_id
_entity_poly.type
_entity_poly.pdbx_seq_one_letter_code
_entity_poly.pdbx_strand_id
1 'polypeptide(L)'
;MTSRPGIDIPDHRGRTGLHLAGRELDRNPDVRIRDVEVTSQGWHVLRRTTFDYRRRDGRWQTQQRETYDRGNGAVVLPYDTERGCVLLTRQFRYPAYVNGHPDGMLIEAAAGLLDADDPHTAIRRESAE
;
A
#
# COMPACT_ATOMS: atom_id res chain seq x y z
N MET A 1 -1.76 31.18 -2.58
CA MET A 1 -1.18 29.84 -2.35
C MET A 1 -2.29 28.83 -2.55
N THR A 2 -2.10 27.85 -3.43
CA THR A 2 -3.11 26.81 -3.67
C THR A 2 -2.98 25.76 -2.57
N SER A 3 -4.03 25.56 -1.77
CA SER A 3 -4.04 24.51 -0.75
C SER A 3 -3.90 23.14 -1.42
N ARG A 4 -2.96 22.32 -0.95
CA ARG A 4 -2.71 20.99 -1.49
C ARG A 4 -3.55 19.95 -0.72
N PRO A 5 -4.39 19.14 -1.40
CA PRO A 5 -5.02 17.99 -0.76
C PRO A 5 -3.98 17.09 -0.09
N GLY A 6 -4.39 16.33 0.92
CA GLY A 6 -3.51 15.46 1.71
C GLY A 6 -2.45 16.18 2.55
N ILE A 7 -2.22 17.48 2.35
CA ILE A 7 -1.23 18.28 3.08
C ILE A 7 -1.96 19.36 3.86
N ASP A 8 -2.55 20.32 3.15
CA ASP A 8 -3.18 21.52 3.71
C ASP A 8 -4.69 21.34 3.91
N ILE A 9 -5.32 20.52 3.07
CA ILE A 9 -6.74 20.13 3.15
C ILE A 9 -6.88 18.61 3.02
N PRO A 10 -7.99 18.00 3.47
CA PRO A 10 -8.19 16.55 3.38
C PRO A 10 -8.11 16.01 1.95
N ASP A 11 -7.52 14.83 1.78
CA ASP A 11 -7.62 14.06 0.53
C ASP A 11 -9.01 13.39 0.37
N HIS A 12 -9.21 12.65 -0.72
CA HIS A 12 -10.48 11.94 -0.97
C HIS A 12 -10.81 10.84 0.07
N ARG A 13 -9.86 10.47 0.94
CA ARG A 13 -10.05 9.56 2.08
C ARG A 13 -10.09 10.31 3.43
N GLY A 14 -10.19 11.63 3.41
CA GLY A 14 -10.25 12.45 4.62
C GLY A 14 -8.92 12.68 5.34
N ARG A 15 -7.78 12.33 4.74
CA ARG A 15 -6.46 12.38 5.39
C ARG A 15 -5.74 13.71 5.14
N THR A 16 -4.99 14.19 6.12
CA THR A 16 -4.09 15.36 6.04
C THR A 16 -2.70 15.00 6.56
N GLY A 17 -1.73 15.92 6.44
CA GLY A 17 -0.38 15.68 6.97
C GLY A 17 0.39 14.55 6.30
N LEU A 18 0.03 14.15 5.06
CA LEU A 18 0.66 13.03 4.37
C LEU A 18 2.16 13.24 4.10
N HIS A 19 2.61 14.51 4.06
CA HIS A 19 4.00 14.94 3.97
C HIS A 19 4.77 14.85 5.31
N LEU A 20 4.10 14.46 6.38
CA LEU A 20 4.71 14.21 7.70
C LEU A 20 4.82 12.71 7.99
N ALA A 21 4.36 11.85 7.07
CA ALA A 21 4.31 10.41 7.25
C ALA A 21 5.69 9.85 7.65
N GLY A 22 5.79 9.35 8.88
CA GLY A 22 7.00 8.73 9.40
C GLY A 22 8.11 9.71 9.84
N ARG A 23 7.90 11.04 9.76
CA ARG A 23 8.92 12.05 10.10
C ARG A 23 9.37 12.00 11.56
N GLU A 24 8.47 11.58 12.45
CA GLU A 24 8.71 11.50 13.90
C GLU A 24 9.19 10.12 14.36
N LEU A 25 9.39 9.17 13.44
CA LEU A 25 9.81 7.82 13.81
C LEU A 25 11.28 7.80 14.26
N ASP A 26 11.50 7.30 15.46
CA ASP A 26 12.81 7.18 16.12
C ASP A 26 13.14 5.76 16.58
N ARG A 27 12.19 4.82 16.46
CA ARG A 27 12.33 3.39 16.86
C ARG A 27 13.47 2.63 16.19
N ASN A 28 14.08 3.18 15.13
CA ASN A 28 15.28 2.62 14.51
C ASN A 28 16.39 3.69 14.53
N PRO A 29 17.40 3.56 15.41
CA PRO A 29 18.45 4.57 15.55
C PRO A 29 19.37 4.67 14.30
N ASP A 30 19.31 3.71 13.38
CA ASP A 30 20.06 3.71 12.12
C ASP A 30 19.34 4.44 10.98
N VAL A 31 18.14 4.98 11.22
CA VAL A 31 17.33 5.68 10.21
C VAL A 31 16.98 7.08 10.70
N ARG A 32 17.17 8.08 9.84
CA ARG A 32 16.77 9.47 10.12
C ARG A 32 16.00 10.02 8.92
N ILE A 33 14.69 10.20 9.07
CA ILE A 33 13.87 10.76 8.00
C ILE A 33 14.18 12.26 7.88
N ARG A 34 14.56 12.72 6.68
CA ARG A 34 14.94 14.11 6.40
C ARG A 34 13.83 14.90 5.75
N ASP A 35 13.11 14.29 4.82
CA ASP A 35 12.03 14.93 4.09
C ASP A 35 11.05 13.88 3.55
N VAL A 36 9.78 14.26 3.41
CA VAL A 36 8.73 13.45 2.81
C VAL A 36 7.89 14.34 1.91
N GLU A 37 7.99 14.10 0.61
CA GLU A 37 7.27 14.82 -0.42
C GLU A 37 6.11 13.97 -0.94
N VAL A 38 4.90 14.53 -1.00
CA VAL A 38 3.78 13.90 -1.72
C VAL A 38 3.91 14.24 -3.20
N THR A 39 4.32 13.27 -4.00
CA THR A 39 4.55 13.45 -5.44
C THR A 39 3.30 13.17 -6.27
N SER A 40 2.37 12.37 -5.77
CA SER A 40 1.06 12.16 -6.38
C SER A 40 0.01 11.81 -5.32
N GLN A 41 -1.23 12.23 -5.58
CA GLN A 41 -2.38 12.01 -4.69
C GLN A 41 -3.68 11.83 -5.46
N GLY A 42 -3.72 10.78 -6.29
CA GLY A 42 -4.95 10.30 -6.91
C GLY A 42 -5.73 9.39 -5.95
N TRP A 43 -6.18 8.24 -6.45
CA TRP A 43 -6.82 7.19 -5.62
C TRP A 43 -5.91 6.64 -4.50
N HIS A 44 -4.60 6.64 -4.76
CA HIS A 44 -3.56 6.26 -3.82
C HIS A 44 -2.50 7.36 -3.74
N VAL A 45 -1.64 7.29 -2.73
CA VAL A 45 -0.66 8.34 -2.45
C VAL A 45 0.73 7.85 -2.81
N LEU A 46 1.44 8.58 -3.66
CA LEU A 46 2.85 8.37 -3.91
C LEU A 46 3.65 9.38 -3.10
N ARG A 47 4.62 8.89 -2.32
CA ARG A 47 5.54 9.73 -1.56
C ARG A 47 6.96 9.48 -1.99
N ARG A 48 7.77 10.52 -1.95
CA ARG A 48 9.21 10.45 -2.08
C ARG A 48 9.84 10.82 -0.75
N THR A 49 10.51 9.86 -0.12
CA THR A 49 11.11 10.03 1.20
C THR A 49 12.62 10.11 1.06
N THR A 50 13.19 11.19 1.59
CA THR A 50 14.63 11.38 1.74
C THR A 50 15.00 11.07 3.19
N PHE A 51 15.97 10.19 3.41
CA PHE A 51 16.38 9.76 4.74
C PHE A 51 17.86 9.41 4.77
N ASP A 52 18.49 9.55 5.93
CA ASP A 52 19.82 9.01 6.17
C ASP A 52 19.71 7.62 6.78
N TYR A 53 20.53 6.70 6.26
CA TYR A 53 20.65 5.35 6.77
C TYR A 53 22.08 5.06 7.19
N ARG A 54 22.28 4.54 8.40
CA ARG A 54 23.58 4.09 8.89
C ARG A 54 23.84 2.68 8.37
N ARG A 55 24.84 2.54 7.51
CA ARG A 55 25.30 1.26 6.99
C ARG A 55 25.96 0.43 8.11
N ARG A 56 26.15 -0.87 7.86
CA ARG A 56 26.82 -1.79 8.81
C ARG A 56 28.25 -1.37 9.17
N ASP A 57 28.92 -0.62 8.30
CA ASP A 57 30.26 -0.07 8.53
C ASP A 57 30.25 1.25 9.33
N GLY A 58 29.08 1.67 9.83
CA GLY A 58 28.89 2.88 10.63
C GLY A 58 28.75 4.17 9.81
N ARG A 59 28.94 4.14 8.49
CA ARG A 59 28.81 5.34 7.65
C ARG A 59 27.34 5.70 7.42
N TRP A 60 27.04 6.99 7.51
CA TRP A 60 25.75 7.53 7.12
C TRP A 60 25.69 7.75 5.61
N GLN A 61 24.56 7.41 5.01
CA GLN A 61 24.28 7.69 3.61
C GLN A 61 22.86 8.23 3.45
N THR A 62 22.73 9.35 2.75
CA THR A 62 21.43 9.85 2.31
C THR A 62 20.90 9.02 1.16
N GLN A 63 19.64 8.60 1.27
CA GLN A 63 18.92 7.82 0.29
C GLN A 63 17.57 8.45 0.01
N GLN A 64 17.06 8.18 -1.19
CA GLN A 64 15.74 8.58 -1.63
C GLN A 64 14.97 7.35 -2.11
N ARG A 65 13.72 7.20 -1.66
CA ARG A 65 12.83 6.11 -2.08
C ARG A 65 11.44 6.64 -2.35
N GLU A 66 10.82 6.12 -3.41
CA GLU A 66 9.41 6.32 -3.65
C GLU A 66 8.61 5.18 -3.01
N THR A 67 7.54 5.54 -2.31
CA THR A 67 6.62 4.59 -1.67
C THR A 67 5.20 4.88 -2.14
N TYR A 68 4.57 3.87 -2.76
CA TYR A 68 3.18 3.95 -3.22
C TYR A 68 2.26 3.31 -2.19
N ASP A 69 1.53 4.16 -1.47
CA ASP A 69 0.64 3.80 -0.38
C ASP A 69 -0.75 3.48 -0.91
N ARG A 70 -1.03 2.17 -0.99
CA ARG A 70 -2.28 1.62 -1.48
C ARG A 70 -3.25 1.19 -0.37
N GLY A 71 -2.82 1.29 0.89
CA GLY A 71 -3.44 0.62 2.03
C GLY A 71 -3.07 -0.86 2.12
N ASN A 72 -3.56 -1.51 3.18
CA ASN A 72 -3.42 -2.95 3.40
C ASN A 72 -4.65 -3.69 2.86
N GLY A 73 -4.53 -5.00 2.67
CA GLY A 73 -5.62 -5.88 2.30
C GLY A 73 -5.60 -7.19 3.08
N ALA A 74 -6.67 -7.97 2.91
CA ALA A 74 -6.78 -9.34 3.40
C ALA A 74 -7.07 -10.30 2.24
N VAL A 75 -6.68 -11.57 2.42
CA VAL A 75 -6.82 -12.64 1.43
C VAL A 75 -7.20 -13.95 2.13
N VAL A 76 -8.04 -14.75 1.48
CA VAL A 76 -8.37 -16.12 1.92
C VAL A 76 -8.31 -17.07 0.74
N LEU A 77 -7.82 -18.28 1.01
CA LEU A 77 -7.87 -19.41 0.07
C LEU A 77 -8.79 -20.48 0.66
N PRO A 78 -10.08 -20.50 0.30
CA PRO A 78 -11.00 -21.52 0.78
C PRO A 78 -10.58 -22.89 0.24
N TYR A 79 -10.49 -23.87 1.14
CA TYR A 79 -10.15 -25.25 0.80
C TYR A 79 -11.27 -26.18 1.25
N ASP A 80 -11.75 -27.01 0.32
CA ASP A 80 -12.68 -28.10 0.57
C ASP A 80 -11.90 -29.38 0.87
N THR A 81 -11.95 -29.82 2.13
CA THR A 81 -11.19 -30.99 2.60
C THR A 81 -11.73 -32.31 2.08
N GLU A 82 -13.02 -32.39 1.74
CA GLU A 82 -13.64 -33.61 1.22
C GLU A 82 -13.29 -33.82 -0.25
N ARG A 83 -13.33 -32.74 -1.03
CA ARG A 83 -13.05 -32.79 -2.48
C ARG A 83 -11.58 -32.59 -2.83
N GLY A 84 -10.78 -32.08 -1.90
CA GLY A 84 -9.37 -31.78 -2.15
C GLY A 84 -9.17 -30.61 -3.11
N CYS A 85 -10.08 -29.63 -3.10
CA CYS A 85 -10.12 -28.53 -4.07
C CYS A 85 -10.06 -27.16 -3.38
N VAL A 86 -9.56 -26.15 -4.08
CA VAL A 86 -9.61 -24.75 -3.64
C VAL A 86 -10.58 -23.94 -4.49
N LEU A 87 -11.19 -22.93 -3.89
CA LEU A 87 -11.97 -21.92 -4.62
C LEU A 87 -11.08 -20.74 -4.99
N LEU A 88 -11.11 -20.36 -6.27
CA LEU A 88 -10.39 -19.22 -6.83
C LEU A 88 -11.36 -18.36 -7.64
N THR A 89 -11.02 -17.08 -7.81
CA THR A 89 -11.75 -16.14 -8.66
C THR A 89 -10.97 -15.86 -9.94
N ARG A 90 -11.64 -15.38 -10.99
CA ARG A 90 -11.00 -14.90 -12.22
C ARG A 90 -11.49 -13.50 -12.57
N GLN A 91 -10.61 -12.50 -12.51
CA GLN A 91 -10.97 -11.09 -12.69
C GLN A 91 -9.97 -10.35 -13.60
N PHE A 92 -10.45 -9.30 -14.27
CA PHE A 92 -9.58 -8.44 -15.08
C PHE A 92 -8.72 -7.54 -14.20
N ARG A 93 -7.41 -7.54 -14.43
CA ARG A 93 -6.44 -6.67 -13.76
C ARG A 93 -5.68 -5.85 -14.81
N TYR A 94 -6.09 -4.59 -14.97
CA TYR A 94 -5.44 -3.66 -15.91
C TYR A 94 -3.91 -3.58 -15.76
N PRO A 95 -3.33 -3.48 -14.54
CA PRO A 95 -1.86 -3.44 -14.40
C PRO A 95 -1.15 -4.68 -14.94
N ALA A 96 -1.78 -5.86 -14.86
CA ALA A 96 -1.20 -7.07 -15.43
C ALA A 96 -1.32 -7.08 -16.95
N TYR A 97 -2.46 -6.65 -17.50
CA TYR A 97 -2.68 -6.53 -18.94
C TYR A 97 -1.62 -5.64 -19.61
N VAL A 98 -1.40 -4.43 -19.09
CA VAL A 98 -0.38 -3.52 -19.64
C VAL A 98 1.06 -3.94 -19.36
N ASN A 99 1.25 -4.93 -18.48
CA ASN A 99 2.55 -5.50 -18.14
C ASN A 99 2.77 -6.89 -18.79
N GLY A 100 2.06 -7.19 -19.89
CA GLY A 100 2.33 -8.35 -20.73
C GLY A 100 1.48 -9.60 -20.44
N HIS A 101 0.48 -9.53 -19.54
CA HIS A 101 -0.49 -10.62 -19.42
C HIS A 101 -1.39 -10.65 -20.68
N PRO A 102 -1.61 -11.83 -21.32
CA PRO A 102 -2.24 -11.93 -22.63
C PRO A 102 -3.65 -11.32 -22.72
N ASP A 103 -4.47 -11.47 -21.68
CA ASP A 103 -5.85 -10.96 -21.63
C ASP A 103 -6.15 -10.16 -20.34
N GLY A 104 -5.15 -9.96 -19.48
CA GLY A 104 -5.32 -9.36 -18.14
C GLY A 104 -6.20 -10.13 -17.13
N MET A 105 -6.71 -11.33 -17.46
CA MET A 105 -7.59 -12.09 -16.56
C MET A 105 -6.78 -12.99 -15.63
N LEU A 106 -6.61 -12.58 -14.37
CA LEU A 106 -5.84 -13.32 -13.38
C LEU A 106 -6.73 -14.30 -12.61
N ILE A 107 -6.18 -15.47 -12.32
CA ILE A 107 -6.76 -16.41 -11.34
C ILE A 107 -6.16 -16.07 -9.98
N GLU A 108 -7.00 -15.77 -9.00
CA GLU A 108 -6.59 -15.22 -7.71
C GLU A 108 -7.36 -15.90 -6.56
N ALA A 109 -6.76 -15.85 -5.36
CA ALA A 109 -7.51 -16.09 -4.14
C ALA A 109 -8.45 -14.90 -3.86
N ALA A 110 -9.58 -15.13 -3.18
CA ALA A 110 -10.49 -14.06 -2.81
C ALA A 110 -9.76 -13.05 -1.88
N ALA A 111 -9.82 -11.77 -2.23
CA ALA A 111 -9.06 -10.72 -1.55
C ALA A 111 -9.71 -9.34 -1.72
N GLY A 112 -9.49 -8.46 -0.74
CA GLY A 112 -9.96 -7.07 -0.78
C GLY A 112 -9.13 -6.15 0.12
N LEU A 113 -9.39 -4.85 -0.01
CA LEU A 113 -8.77 -3.83 0.86
C LEU A 113 -9.39 -3.90 2.26
N LEU A 114 -8.60 -3.54 3.27
CA LEU A 114 -9.10 -3.48 4.65
C LEU A 114 -10.05 -2.31 4.88
N ASP A 115 -9.85 -1.21 4.14
CA ASP A 115 -10.46 0.09 4.43
C ASP A 115 -10.27 0.49 5.90
N ALA A 116 -11.35 0.45 6.71
CA ALA A 116 -11.31 0.74 8.14
C ALA A 116 -11.50 -0.51 9.02
N ASP A 117 -11.70 -1.69 8.42
CA ASP A 117 -11.95 -2.95 9.11
C ASP A 117 -10.64 -3.64 9.53
N ASP A 118 -10.76 -4.53 10.52
CA ASP A 118 -9.70 -5.49 10.81
C ASP A 118 -9.64 -6.59 9.71
N PRO A 119 -8.48 -7.27 9.55
CA PRO A 119 -8.31 -8.27 8.50
C PRO A 119 -9.35 -9.39 8.47
N HIS A 120 -9.84 -9.83 9.63
CA HIS A 120 -10.79 -10.93 9.70
C HIS A 120 -12.21 -10.47 9.29
N THR A 121 -12.62 -9.27 9.71
CA THR A 121 -13.88 -8.67 9.28
C THR A 121 -13.89 -8.41 7.77
N ALA A 122 -12.83 -7.77 7.25
CA ALA A 122 -12.70 -7.45 5.83
C ALA A 122 -12.80 -8.71 4.96
N ILE A 123 -12.04 -9.77 5.28
CA ILE A 123 -12.02 -10.95 4.40
C ILE A 123 -13.32 -11.75 4.42
N ARG A 124 -14.06 -11.74 5.54
CA ARG A 124 -15.38 -12.37 5.61
C ARG A 124 -16.40 -11.67 4.72
N ARG A 125 -16.37 -10.33 4.69
CA ARG A 125 -17.20 -9.52 3.80
C ARG A 125 -16.87 -9.84 2.34
N GLU A 126 -15.60 -9.73 1.96
CA GLU A 126 -15.12 -10.00 0.59
C GLU A 126 -15.41 -11.43 0.11
N SER A 127 -15.45 -12.41 1.04
CA SER A 127 -15.77 -13.80 0.68
C SER A 127 -17.25 -14.05 0.40
N ALA A 128 -18.13 -13.12 0.82
CA ALA A 128 -19.57 -13.21 0.64
C ALA A 128 -20.08 -12.40 -0.57
N GLU A 129 -19.24 -11.55 -1.15
CA GLU A 129 -19.49 -10.73 -2.36
C GLU A 129 -19.16 -11.50 -3.64
#